data_AF-A0A519T1Q7-F1
#
_entry.id   AF-A0A519T1Q7-F1
#
_cell.length_a   1.000
_cell.length_b   1.000
_cell.length_c   1.000
_cell.angle_alpha   90.00
_cell.angle_beta   90.00
_cell.angle_gamma   90.00
#
_symmetry.space_group_name_H-M   'P 1'
#
loop_
_entity.id
_entity.type
_entity.pdbx_description
1 polymer ?
#
loop_
_entity_poly.entity_id
_entity_poly.type
_entity_poly.pdbx_seq_one_letter_code
_entity_poly.pdbx_strand_id
1 'polypeptide(L)'
;MANDPAIDPYGRTGGYWTRTPPAGLGEVVGGTAVMPEWNNYQQVYEFTVPDPAKDPTASVYHAWEGPAAAQPVSGYYPEKQDNGYCLAGGDNQLFIPNKLAHDSKFGKHITDVTFEHKVW
;
A
#
# COMPACT_ATOMS: atom_id res chain seq x y z
N MET A 1 0.97 11.90 -13.15
CA MET A 1 -0.41 11.49 -13.49
C MET A 1 -0.95 10.79 -12.26
N ALA A 2 -2.12 11.18 -11.77
CA ALA A 2 -2.72 10.50 -10.63
C ALA A 2 -2.93 9.02 -11.00
N ASN A 3 -2.58 8.13 -10.08
CA ASN A 3 -2.96 6.73 -10.15
C ASN A 3 -4.48 6.66 -9.94
N ASP A 4 -5.25 7.06 -10.97
CA ASP A 4 -6.68 6.71 -11.15
C ASP A 4 -6.85 5.18 -11.00
N PRO A 5 -7.98 4.51 -10.77
CA PRO A 5 -8.12 3.03 -10.78
C PRO A 5 -8.95 2.38 -11.90
N ALA A 6 -9.44 3.17 -12.84
CA ALA A 6 -10.21 2.76 -14.01
C ALA A 6 -9.37 2.41 -15.29
N ILE A 7 -8.12 2.88 -15.41
CA ILE A 7 -7.28 2.74 -16.63
C ILE A 7 -6.38 1.47 -16.66
N ASP A 8 -5.86 1.02 -15.53
CA ASP A 8 -5.07 -0.20 -15.33
C ASP A 8 -5.42 -0.84 -13.96
N PRO A 9 -6.18 -1.95 -13.91
CA PRO A 9 -6.63 -2.53 -12.65
C PRO A 9 -5.49 -3.06 -11.77
N TYR A 10 -4.27 -3.24 -12.29
CA TYR A 10 -3.16 -3.87 -11.58
C TYR A 10 -1.88 -3.03 -11.51
N GLY A 11 -1.73 -1.99 -12.33
CA GLY A 11 -0.58 -1.07 -12.29
C GLY A 11 -0.54 -0.12 -11.09
N ARG A 12 -1.28 -0.42 -10.01
CA ARG A 12 -1.71 0.53 -8.97
C ARG A 12 -1.58 0.03 -7.56
N THR A 13 -1.13 -1.20 -7.36
CA THR A 13 -0.77 -1.63 -6.02
C THR A 13 0.64 -1.14 -5.72
N GLY A 14 0.77 -0.26 -4.73
CA GLY A 14 2.06 0.25 -4.30
C GLY A 14 2.92 -0.87 -3.71
N GLY A 15 4.19 -0.60 -3.48
CA GLY A 15 5.06 -1.55 -2.80
C GLY A 15 4.78 -1.71 -1.31
N TYR A 16 3.79 -1.01 -0.78
CA TYR A 16 3.51 -0.93 0.65
C TYR A 16 2.24 -1.71 1.03
N TRP A 17 2.36 -2.59 2.02
CA TRP A 17 1.30 -3.50 2.46
C TRP A 17 1.31 -3.67 3.98
N THR A 18 0.17 -4.08 4.55
CA THR A 18 0.04 -4.48 5.96
C THR A 18 -0.54 -5.88 6.07
N ARG A 19 -0.27 -6.56 7.19
CA ARG A 19 -0.91 -7.86 7.52
C ARG A 19 -2.37 -7.69 7.93
N THR A 20 -2.69 -6.55 8.55
CA THR A 20 -4.01 -6.21 9.06
C THR A 20 -4.56 -5.04 8.27
N PRO A 21 -5.82 -5.08 7.82
CA PRO A 21 -6.47 -3.92 7.23
C PRO A 21 -6.42 -2.73 8.21
N PRO A 22 -6.16 -1.51 7.73
CA PRO A 22 -6.16 -0.33 8.58
C PRO A 22 -7.57 -0.04 9.10
N ALA A 23 -7.71 0.29 10.38
CA ALA A 23 -8.99 0.64 11.00
C ALA A 23 -9.47 2.06 10.64
N GLY A 24 -8.58 2.89 10.09
CA GLY A 24 -8.89 4.26 9.70
C GLY A 24 -7.75 4.95 8.96
N LEU A 25 -8.04 6.15 8.42
CA LEU A 25 -7.05 6.97 7.72
C LEU A 25 -5.82 7.31 8.58
N GLY A 26 -5.99 7.44 9.90
CA GLY A 26 -4.90 7.76 10.82
C GLY A 26 -3.79 6.68 10.83
N GLU A 27 -4.15 5.41 10.70
CA GLU A 27 -3.19 4.30 10.64
C GLU A 27 -2.46 4.29 9.29
N VAL A 28 -3.18 4.58 8.20
CA VAL A 28 -2.61 4.70 6.85
C VAL A 28 -1.58 5.83 6.78
N VAL A 29 -1.93 7.02 7.27
CA VAL A 29 -1.07 8.22 7.11
C VAL A 29 -0.02 8.32 8.20
N GLY A 30 -0.40 8.04 9.45
CA GLY A 30 0.44 8.25 10.62
C GLY A 30 1.48 7.15 10.78
N GLY A 31 1.02 6.01 11.26
CA GLY A 31 1.89 4.88 11.61
C GLY A 31 2.57 4.27 10.40
N THR A 32 1.89 4.28 9.25
CA THR A 32 2.42 3.69 8.03
C THR A 32 2.99 4.70 7.03
N ALA A 33 3.04 5.98 7.40
CA ALA A 33 3.68 7.03 6.63
C ALA A 33 3.29 7.09 5.13
N VAL A 34 2.10 6.59 4.77
CA VAL A 34 1.65 6.58 3.37
C VAL A 34 1.27 8.00 2.98
N MET A 35 1.82 8.49 1.86
CA MET A 35 1.53 9.83 1.38
C MET A 35 0.23 9.87 0.54
N PRO A 36 -0.56 10.97 0.62
CA PRO A 36 -1.80 11.09 -0.14
C PRO A 36 -1.56 11.05 -1.66
N GLU A 37 -0.44 11.56 -2.14
CA GLU A 37 -0.15 11.60 -3.58
C GLU A 37 0.04 10.23 -4.24
N TRP A 38 0.19 9.15 -3.47
CA TRP A 38 0.42 7.81 -4.03
C TRP A 38 -0.87 7.20 -4.59
N ASN A 39 -1.98 7.26 -3.86
CA ASN A 39 -3.29 6.77 -4.34
C ASN A 39 -4.49 7.61 -3.85
N ASN A 40 -4.24 8.78 -3.25
CA ASN A 40 -5.22 9.68 -2.62
C ASN A 40 -6.14 8.99 -1.62
N TYR A 41 -5.66 7.90 -1.01
CA TYR A 41 -6.40 7.01 -0.13
C TYR A 41 -7.70 6.52 -0.75
N GLN A 42 -7.77 6.44 -2.08
CA GLN A 42 -9.01 6.15 -2.78
C GLN A 42 -9.40 4.69 -2.67
N GLN A 43 -8.40 3.81 -2.58
CA GLN A 43 -8.61 2.37 -2.60
C GLN A 43 -7.82 1.64 -1.53
N VAL A 44 -8.40 0.51 -1.11
CA VAL A 44 -7.78 -0.48 -0.24
C VAL A 44 -7.82 -1.81 -0.99
N TYR A 45 -6.65 -2.44 -1.07
CA TYR A 45 -6.47 -3.72 -1.74
C TYR A 45 -6.05 -4.78 -0.73
N GLU A 46 -6.58 -5.98 -0.89
CA GLU A 46 -6.13 -7.16 -0.16
C GLU A 46 -5.38 -8.09 -1.11
N PHE A 47 -4.23 -8.59 -0.66
CA PHE A 47 -3.48 -9.64 -1.34
C PHE A 47 -3.58 -10.95 -0.56
N THR A 48 -4.17 -11.97 -1.17
CA THR A 48 -4.16 -13.32 -0.62
C THR A 48 -2.98 -14.10 -1.16
N VAL A 49 -2.02 -14.45 -0.29
CA VAL A 49 -0.91 -15.33 -0.68
C VAL A 49 -1.48 -16.68 -1.12
N PRO A 50 -1.22 -17.13 -2.36
CA PRO A 50 -1.73 -18.41 -2.83
C PRO A 50 -1.15 -19.57 -2.02
N ASP A 51 -2.02 -20.50 -1.64
CA ASP A 51 -1.68 -21.70 -0.87
C ASP A 51 -1.01 -22.75 -1.79
N PRO A 52 0.27 -23.11 -1.57
CA PRO A 52 0.98 -24.10 -2.39
C PRO A 52 0.32 -25.48 -2.39
N ALA A 53 -0.48 -25.81 -1.36
CA ALA A 53 -1.22 -27.06 -1.31
C ALA A 53 -2.44 -27.07 -2.26
N LYS A 54 -2.96 -25.89 -2.62
CA LYS A 54 -4.12 -25.73 -3.53
C LYS A 54 -3.71 -25.39 -4.95
N ASP A 55 -2.60 -24.68 -5.12
CA ASP A 55 -1.99 -24.39 -6.41
C ASP A 55 -0.47 -24.61 -6.33
N PRO A 56 0.04 -25.81 -6.70
CA PRO A 56 1.47 -26.10 -6.67
C PRO A 56 2.27 -25.34 -7.74
N THR A 57 1.60 -24.63 -8.65
CA THR A 57 2.22 -23.77 -9.66
C THR A 57 2.25 -22.29 -9.25
N ALA A 58 1.67 -21.97 -8.08
CA ALA A 58 1.64 -20.63 -7.54
C ALA A 58 3.05 -20.06 -7.36
N SER A 59 3.17 -18.75 -7.54
CA SER A 59 4.44 -18.05 -7.35
C SER A 59 4.75 -17.92 -5.86
N VAL A 60 6.02 -18.06 -5.50
CA VAL A 60 6.50 -17.73 -4.15
C VAL A 60 6.74 -16.23 -4.07
N TYR A 61 6.14 -15.58 -3.09
CA TYR A 61 6.29 -14.15 -2.83
C TYR A 61 7.17 -13.92 -1.61
N HIS A 62 8.16 -13.04 -1.75
CA HIS A 62 9.00 -12.58 -0.66
C HIS A 62 8.73 -11.10 -0.41
N ALA A 63 8.66 -10.73 0.86
CA ALA A 63 8.48 -9.36 1.31
C ALA A 63 9.47 -9.06 2.44
N TRP A 64 9.81 -7.80 2.61
CA TRP A 64 10.54 -7.33 3.79
C TRP A 64 9.54 -6.77 4.78
N GLU A 65 9.56 -7.25 6.02
CA GLU A 65 8.68 -6.78 7.08
C GLU A 65 9.48 -6.00 8.12
N GLY A 66 9.01 -4.81 8.47
CA GLY A 66 9.66 -3.96 9.47
C GLY A 66 8.94 -2.63 9.70
N PRO A 67 9.36 -1.85 10.70
CA PRO A 67 8.72 -0.58 11.02
C PRO A 67 8.95 0.46 9.92
N ALA A 68 7.90 1.22 9.62
CA ALA A 68 7.96 2.36 8.73
C ALA A 68 8.95 3.40 9.26
N ALA A 69 9.83 3.93 8.41
CA ALA A 69 10.60 5.11 8.77
C ALA A 69 9.66 6.34 8.80
N ALA A 70 9.96 7.31 9.65
CA ALA A 70 9.33 8.63 9.55
C ALA A 70 9.64 9.22 8.16
N GLN A 71 8.63 9.79 7.49
CA GLN A 71 8.78 10.31 6.13
C GLN A 71 8.42 11.79 6.08
N PRO A 72 9.30 12.65 5.53
CA PRO A 72 8.95 14.03 5.22
C PRO A 72 7.74 14.06 4.28
N VAL A 73 6.83 14.99 4.50
CA VAL A 73 5.77 15.25 3.52
C VAL A 73 6.37 15.73 2.20
N SER A 74 5.70 15.43 1.10
CA SER A 74 6.16 15.84 -0.22
C SER A 74 6.13 17.35 -0.43
N GLY A 75 6.81 17.79 -1.48
CA GLY A 75 6.78 19.18 -1.94
C GLY A 75 5.42 19.65 -2.48
N TYR A 76 4.39 18.79 -2.52
CA TYR A 76 3.02 19.21 -2.79
C TYR A 76 2.35 19.91 -1.60
N TYR A 77 2.97 19.86 -0.41
CA TYR A 77 2.51 20.51 0.82
C TYR A 77 3.59 21.46 1.37
N PRO A 78 3.89 22.57 0.66
CA PRO A 78 5.00 23.46 0.99
C PRO A 78 4.93 24.00 2.43
N GLU A 79 3.73 24.29 2.94
CA GLU A 79 3.52 24.76 4.31
C GLU A 79 3.92 23.74 5.39
N LYS A 80 3.92 22.46 5.05
CA LYS A 80 4.37 21.35 5.91
C LYS A 80 5.83 20.96 5.65
N GLN A 81 6.36 21.29 4.48
CA GLN A 81 7.78 21.09 4.20
C GLN A 81 8.63 22.14 4.93
N ASP A 82 8.20 23.40 4.91
CA ASP A 82 8.94 24.53 5.50
C ASP A 82 9.06 24.45 7.03
N ASN A 83 8.16 23.72 7.69
CA ASN A 83 8.22 23.48 9.14
C ASN A 83 8.86 22.12 9.51
N GLY A 84 9.39 21.38 8.52
CA GLY A 84 10.05 20.09 8.72
C GLY A 84 9.11 18.96 9.16
N TYR A 85 7.79 19.09 8.92
CA TYR A 85 6.83 18.08 9.33
C TYR A 85 7.08 16.74 8.63
N CYS A 86 7.06 15.67 9.42
CA CYS A 86 7.18 14.30 8.95
C CYS A 86 5.95 13.51 9.38
N LEU A 87 5.50 12.60 8.51
CA LEU A 87 4.67 11.47 8.92
C LEU A 87 5.46 10.62 9.91
N ALA A 88 4.81 10.22 11.00
CA ALA A 88 5.48 9.63 12.15
C ALA A 88 6.18 8.30 11.84
N GLY A 89 5.56 7.47 10.99
CA GLY A 89 5.99 6.10 10.80
C GLY A 89 5.88 5.28 12.08
N GLY A 90 6.64 4.19 12.16
CA GLY A 90 6.76 3.34 13.36
C GLY A 90 5.92 2.07 13.35
N ASP A 91 4.82 2.01 12.58
CA ASP A 91 4.04 0.79 12.45
C ASP A 91 4.67 -0.17 11.44
N ASN A 92 4.42 -1.47 11.62
CA ASN A 92 4.97 -2.49 10.75
C ASN A 92 4.38 -2.44 9.34
N GLN A 93 5.28 -2.63 8.39
CA GLN A 93 5.05 -2.56 6.96
C GLN A 93 5.61 -3.79 6.29
N LEU A 94 4.95 -4.23 5.23
CA LEU A 94 5.48 -5.16 4.25
C LEU A 94 5.87 -4.36 3.01
N PHE A 95 7.14 -4.44 2.64
CA PHE A 95 7.62 -3.96 1.35
C PHE A 95 7.64 -5.10 0.33
N ILE A 96 6.85 -4.95 -0.72
CA ILE A 96 6.84 -5.81 -1.91
C ILE A 96 7.36 -4.97 -3.08
N PRO A 97 8.44 -5.38 -3.77
CA PRO A 97 8.96 -4.62 -4.90
C PRO A 97 7.89 -4.40 -5.98
N ASN A 98 7.84 -3.19 -6.54
CA ASN A 98 6.88 -2.85 -7.61
C ASN A 98 6.93 -3.84 -8.78
N LYS A 99 8.09 -4.39 -9.12
CA LYS A 99 8.21 -5.42 -10.17
C LYS A 99 7.34 -6.65 -9.87
N LEU A 100 7.18 -7.01 -8.60
CA LEU A 100 6.31 -8.11 -8.17
C LEU A 100 4.86 -7.63 -8.02
N ALA A 101 4.64 -6.48 -7.37
CA ALA A 101 3.30 -5.95 -7.15
C ALA A 101 2.55 -5.60 -8.44
N HIS A 102 3.28 -5.29 -9.52
CA HIS A 102 2.72 -4.99 -10.85
C HIS A 102 2.76 -6.21 -11.79
N ASP A 103 3.17 -7.39 -11.32
CA ASP A 103 3.16 -8.60 -12.14
C ASP A 103 1.73 -9.14 -12.29
N SER A 104 1.37 -9.57 -13.51
CA SER A 104 0.04 -10.12 -13.79
C SER A 104 -0.36 -11.32 -12.91
N LYS A 105 0.61 -12.11 -12.42
CA LYS A 105 0.36 -13.23 -11.50
C LYS A 105 0.05 -12.73 -10.10
N PHE A 106 0.68 -11.65 -9.65
CA PHE A 106 0.33 -11.00 -8.39
C PHE A 106 -1.09 -10.42 -8.45
N GLY A 107 -1.42 -9.73 -9.54
CA GLY A 107 -2.75 -9.13 -9.75
C GLY A 107 -3.92 -10.14 -9.67
N LYS A 108 -3.70 -11.41 -10.03
CA LYS A 108 -4.73 -12.48 -9.91
C LYS A 108 -5.16 -12.78 -8.47
N HIS A 109 -4.36 -12.36 -7.50
CA HIS A 109 -4.56 -12.61 -6.08
C HIS A 109 -4.93 -11.33 -5.31
N ILE A 110 -5.14 -10.22 -6.03
CA ILE A 110 -5.58 -8.94 -5.48
C ILE A 110 -7.10 -8.83 -5.56
N THR A 111 -7.69 -8.39 -4.45
CA THR A 111 -9.10 -8.04 -4.36
C THR A 111 -9.21 -6.56 -3.96
N ASP A 112 -10.08 -5.81 -4.64
CA ASP A 112 -10.46 -4.47 -4.19
C ASP A 112 -11.46 -4.62 -3.04
N VAL A 113 -11.03 -4.22 -1.84
CA VAL A 113 -11.79 -4.31 -0.60
C VAL A 113 -12.14 -2.91 -0.06
N THR A 114 -12.11 -1.91 -0.95
CA THR A 114 -12.32 -0.50 -0.59
C THR A 114 -13.65 -0.32 0.13
N PHE A 115 -14.75 -0.87 -0.38
CA PHE A 115 -16.07 -0.69 0.24
C PHE A 115 -16.24 -1.41 1.59
N GLU A 116 -15.36 -2.35 1.90
CA GLU A 116 -15.41 -3.15 3.13
C GLU A 116 -14.59 -2.50 4.25
N HIS A 117 -13.43 -1.94 3.89
CA HIS A 117 -12.47 -1.42 4.87
C HIS A 117 -12.34 0.10 4.88
N LYS A 118 -12.74 0.80 3.82
CA LYS A 118 -12.72 2.27 3.79
C LYS A 118 -14.04 2.83 4.32
N VAL A 119 -14.04 3.20 5.60
CA VAL A 119 -15.19 3.86 6.27
C VAL A 119 -15.02 5.38 6.43
N TRP A 120 -14.08 5.99 5.70
CA TRP A 120 -13.68 7.40 5.81
C TRP A 120 -13.59 8.12 4.46
#